data_AF-A0A3M1NHJ3-F1
#
_entry.id   AF-A0A3M1NHJ3-F1
#
_cell.length_a   1.000
_cell.length_b   1.000
_cell.length_c   1.000
_cell.angle_alpha   90.00
_cell.angle_beta   90.00
_cell.angle_gamma   90.00
#
_symmetry.space_group_name_H-M   'P 1'
#
loop_
_entity.id
_entity.type
_entity.pdbx_description
1 polymer ?
#
loop_
_entity_poly.entity_id
_entity_poly.type
_entity_poly.pdbx_seq_one_letter_code
_entity_poly.pdbx_strand_id
1 'polypeptide(L)'
;MADVRRILIIFVIAVLFTILVQSTIDAVYPSPEYSDFCGEPKPRPVAVKTEECPEFDYNAADQCYEKGETVKYEYDENGCPISFECDPCQKEYDAARDKYGFVSFLISAFLGIIAIITGLWLPVEKNSLNEWIGTGFLLGGLFTLFVGTMRYYSDLDRVLRPIVILAELLIVIYLSYKKLNPRK
;
A
#
# COMPACT_ATOMS: atom_id res chain seq x y z
N MET A 1 6.73 -34.49 18.44
CA MET A 1 5.91 -33.38 18.98
C MET A 1 6.68 -32.11 18.74
N ALA A 2 6.18 -31.21 17.89
CA ALA A 2 6.83 -29.93 17.71
C ALA A 2 6.79 -29.17 19.04
N ASP A 3 7.94 -28.68 19.47
CA ASP A 3 8.11 -27.96 20.72
C ASP A 3 7.42 -26.60 20.57
N VAL A 4 6.23 -26.46 21.17
CA VAL A 4 5.32 -25.31 21.00
C VAL A 4 6.06 -23.97 21.17
N ARG A 5 7.01 -23.93 22.10
CA ARG A 5 7.87 -22.78 22.34
C ARG A 5 8.65 -22.33 21.10
N ARG A 6 9.15 -23.27 20.30
CA ARG A 6 9.93 -22.99 19.09
C ARG A 6 9.07 -22.38 18.00
N ILE A 7 7.87 -22.96 17.79
CA ILE A 7 6.91 -22.43 16.82
C ILE A 7 6.51 -21.00 17.19
N LEU A 8 6.27 -20.75 18.48
CA LEU A 8 5.88 -19.45 18.98
C LEU A 8 6.96 -18.39 18.71
N ILE A 9 8.24 -18.72 18.97
CA ILE A 9 9.36 -17.81 18.68
C ILE A 9 9.48 -17.49 17.18
N ILE A 10 9.42 -18.51 16.32
CA ILE A 10 9.48 -18.35 14.85
C ILE A 10 8.35 -17.42 14.38
N PHE A 11 7.13 -17.62 14.88
CA PHE A 11 5.97 -16.82 14.52
C PHE A 11 6.11 -15.36 15.00
N VAL A 12 6.58 -15.14 16.23
CA VAL A 12 6.81 -13.79 16.76
C VAL A 12 7.87 -13.06 15.94
N ILE A 13 8.98 -13.72 15.57
CA ILE A 13 10.00 -13.11 14.69
C ILE A 13 9.37 -12.74 13.35
N ALA A 14 8.58 -13.63 12.75
CA ALA A 14 7.95 -13.38 11.46
C ALA A 14 7.03 -12.14 11.51
N VAL A 15 6.15 -12.06 12.50
CA VAL A 15 5.21 -10.95 12.68
C VAL A 15 5.94 -9.64 12.97
N LEU A 16 6.89 -9.65 13.92
CA LEU A 16 7.67 -8.44 14.25
C LEU A 16 8.48 -7.95 13.06
N PHE A 17 9.07 -8.85 12.28
CA PHE A 17 9.78 -8.49 11.06
C PHE A 17 8.85 -7.83 10.04
N THR A 18 7.66 -8.39 9.82
CA THR A 18 6.67 -7.77 8.90
C THR A 18 6.23 -6.39 9.38
N ILE A 19 5.95 -6.21 10.68
CA ILE A 19 5.62 -4.90 11.26
C ILE A 19 6.78 -3.92 11.09
N LEU A 20 8.01 -4.35 11.36
CA LEU A 20 9.20 -3.54 11.19
C LEU A 20 9.34 -3.05 9.75
N VAL A 21 9.13 -3.91 8.75
CA VAL A 21 9.20 -3.53 7.34
C VAL A 21 8.12 -2.49 7.00
N GLN A 22 6.88 -2.70 7.43
CA GLN A 22 5.79 -1.75 7.17
C GLN A 22 6.07 -0.39 7.83
N SER A 23 6.51 -0.39 9.09
CA SER A 23 6.90 0.85 9.78
C SER A 23 8.10 1.55 9.14
N THR A 24 9.03 0.79 8.54
CA THR A 24 10.17 1.36 7.83
C THR A 24 9.74 2.03 6.53
N ILE A 25 8.80 1.43 5.81
CA ILE A 25 8.21 2.04 4.61
C ILE A 25 7.57 3.37 4.98
N ASP A 26 6.66 3.36 5.96
CA ASP A 26 5.94 4.57 6.40
C ASP A 26 6.91 5.67 6.89
N ALA A 27 8.06 5.30 7.47
CA ALA A 27 9.07 6.26 7.95
C ALA A 27 9.94 6.87 6.84
N VAL A 28 10.27 6.10 5.79
CA VAL A 28 11.17 6.54 4.71
C VAL A 28 10.40 7.14 3.53
N TYR A 29 9.17 6.68 3.34
CA TYR A 29 8.29 7.09 2.27
C TYR A 29 6.87 7.19 2.85
N PRO A 30 6.44 8.39 3.30
CA PRO A 30 5.13 8.56 3.90
C PRO A 30 4.03 8.49 2.84
N SER A 31 2.85 8.01 3.23
CA SER A 31 1.68 7.96 2.35
C SER A 31 1.21 9.37 1.98
N PRO A 32 0.81 9.62 0.72
CA PRO A 32 0.22 10.90 0.34
C PRO A 32 -1.10 11.13 1.10
N GLU A 33 -1.27 12.31 1.71
CA GLU A 33 -2.53 12.68 2.35
C GLU A 33 -3.41 13.49 1.39
N TYR A 34 -4.71 13.24 1.41
CA TYR A 34 -5.66 13.94 0.54
C TYR A 34 -5.61 15.48 0.71
N SER A 35 -5.41 15.94 1.95
CA SER A 35 -5.30 17.35 2.30
C SER A 35 -4.12 18.06 1.63
N ASP A 36 -3.04 17.34 1.32
CA ASP A 36 -1.87 17.93 0.65
C ASP A 36 -2.16 18.33 -0.81
N PHE A 37 -3.16 17.69 -1.42
CA PHE A 37 -3.57 17.92 -2.81
C PHE A 37 -4.83 18.78 -2.89
N CYS A 38 -5.87 18.41 -2.14
CA CYS A 38 -7.19 19.02 -2.26
C CYS A 38 -7.49 20.06 -1.18
N GLY A 39 -6.63 20.20 -0.16
CA GLY A 39 -6.85 21.06 1.00
C GLY A 39 -7.90 20.50 1.96
N GLU A 40 -8.21 21.27 3.00
CA GLU A 40 -9.29 20.90 3.93
C GLU A 40 -10.67 21.07 3.27
N PRO A 41 -11.63 20.17 3.56
CA PRO A 41 -12.99 20.29 3.05
C PRO A 41 -13.61 21.58 3.57
N LYS A 42 -13.80 22.57 2.68
CA LYS A 42 -14.50 23.80 3.02
C LYS A 42 -15.97 23.47 3.33
N PRO A 43 -16.55 23.98 4.43
CA PRO A 43 -17.97 23.80 4.69
C PRO A 43 -18.77 24.42 3.54
N ARG A 44 -19.71 23.66 2.99
CA ARG A 44 -20.65 24.20 2.01
C ARG A 44 -21.51 25.26 2.70
N PRO A 45 -21.72 26.44 2.10
CA PRO A 45 -22.62 27.44 2.69
C PRO A 45 -24.00 26.82 2.87
N VAL A 46 -24.64 27.13 4.00
CA VAL A 46 -26.01 26.71 4.25
C VAL A 46 -26.91 27.51 3.32
N ALA A 47 -27.55 26.85 2.37
CA ALA A 47 -28.48 27.50 1.45
C ALA A 47 -29.57 28.25 2.25
N VAL A 48 -29.66 29.56 2.04
CA VAL A 48 -30.75 30.37 2.61
C VAL A 48 -32.01 30.05 1.81
N LYS A 49 -33.05 29.56 2.47
CA LYS A 49 -34.28 28.99 1.86
C LYS A 49 -35.15 29.96 1.04
N THR A 50 -34.71 31.19 0.80
CA THR A 50 -35.61 32.30 0.49
C THR A 50 -35.23 33.16 -0.71
N GLU A 51 -34.10 32.91 -1.38
CA GLU A 51 -33.74 33.61 -2.61
C GLU A 51 -33.63 32.63 -3.78
N GLU A 52 -34.22 32.98 -4.91
CA GLU A 52 -34.03 32.27 -6.18
C GLU A 52 -32.60 32.54 -6.67
N CYS A 53 -31.74 31.52 -6.63
CA CYS A 53 -30.39 31.64 -7.17
C CYS A 53 -30.45 31.97 -8.68
N PRO A 54 -29.51 32.78 -9.21
CA PRO A 54 -29.41 33.02 -10.64
C PRO A 54 -29.17 31.71 -11.40
N GLU A 55 -29.57 31.68 -12.67
CA GLU A 55 -29.37 30.53 -13.55
C GLU A 55 -27.86 30.21 -13.65
N PHE A 56 -27.49 29.00 -13.24
CA PHE A 56 -26.11 28.53 -13.20
C PHE A 56 -25.94 27.35 -14.16
N ASP A 57 -24.87 27.37 -14.97
CA ASP A 57 -24.62 26.31 -15.95
C ASP A 57 -23.96 25.08 -15.31
N TYR A 58 -24.80 24.22 -14.75
CA TYR A 58 -24.36 22.93 -14.20
C TYR A 58 -23.79 21.99 -15.27
N ASN A 59 -24.21 22.12 -16.54
CA ASN A 59 -23.70 21.25 -17.60
C ASN A 59 -22.23 21.57 -17.92
N ALA A 60 -21.85 22.85 -17.86
CA ALA A 60 -20.45 23.25 -18.02
C ALA A 60 -19.58 22.76 -16.86
N ALA A 61 -20.10 22.75 -15.63
CA ALA A 61 -19.42 22.19 -14.47
C ALA A 61 -19.25 20.66 -14.58
N ASP A 62 -20.23 19.96 -15.15
CA ASP A 62 -20.17 18.50 -15.33
C ASP A 62 -19.05 18.05 -16.28
N GLN A 63 -18.62 18.92 -17.21
CA GLN A 63 -17.47 18.65 -18.08
C GLN A 63 -16.14 18.48 -17.31
N CYS A 64 -16.03 18.99 -16.07
CA CYS A 64 -14.86 18.74 -15.23
C CYS A 64 -14.75 17.24 -14.89
N TYR A 65 -15.88 16.56 -14.62
CA TYR A 65 -15.87 15.14 -14.27
C TYR A 65 -15.47 14.24 -15.45
N GLU A 66 -15.80 14.64 -16.68
CA GLU A 66 -15.34 13.94 -17.89
C GLU A 66 -13.82 13.96 -18.03
N LYS A 67 -13.16 15.00 -17.49
CA LYS A 67 -11.69 15.12 -17.45
C LYS A 67 -11.06 14.44 -16.23
N GLY A 68 -11.88 13.89 -15.33
CA GLY A 68 -11.46 13.32 -14.05
C GLY A 68 -11.06 14.38 -13.02
N GLU A 69 -11.57 15.60 -13.16
CA GLU A 69 -11.31 16.73 -12.26
C GLU A 69 -12.51 16.92 -11.31
N THR A 70 -12.26 17.57 -10.17
CA THR A 70 -13.30 17.92 -9.20
C THR A 70 -13.77 19.33 -9.41
N VAL A 71 -15.05 19.61 -9.15
CA VAL A 71 -15.59 20.97 -9.28
C VAL A 71 -15.47 21.72 -7.96
N LYS A 72 -14.79 22.86 -7.98
CA LYS A 72 -14.77 23.83 -6.89
C LYS A 72 -15.75 24.96 -7.20
N TYR A 73 -16.81 25.06 -6.43
CA TYR A 73 -17.80 26.13 -6.55
C TYR A 73 -17.41 27.32 -5.68
N GLU A 74 -17.50 28.52 -6.25
CA GLU A 74 -17.55 29.74 -5.46
C GLU A 74 -19.00 30.15 -5.25
N TYR A 75 -19.30 30.60 -4.04
CA TYR A 75 -20.64 30.99 -3.64
C TYR A 75 -20.66 32.46 -3.23
N ASP A 76 -21.79 33.12 -3.50
CA ASP A 76 -22.04 34.47 -2.98
C ASP A 76 -22.43 34.45 -1.48
N GLU A 77 -22.72 35.64 -0.94
CA GLU A 77 -23.17 35.82 0.46
C GLU A 77 -24.48 35.06 0.78
N ASN A 78 -25.26 34.72 -0.24
CA ASN A 78 -26.54 34.02 -0.12
C ASN A 78 -26.40 32.49 -0.28
N GLY A 79 -25.20 32.01 -0.59
CA GLY A 79 -24.92 30.59 -0.80
C GLY A 79 -25.30 30.09 -2.19
N CYS A 80 -25.52 30.99 -3.16
CA CYS A 80 -25.76 30.64 -4.55
C CYS A 80 -24.43 30.50 -5.32
N PRO A 81 -24.26 29.47 -6.17
CA PRO A 81 -23.05 29.29 -6.95
C PRO A 81 -22.93 30.40 -7.99
N ILE A 82 -21.81 31.13 -7.99
CA ILE A 82 -21.55 32.24 -8.93
C ILE A 82 -20.52 31.86 -10.00
N SER A 83 -19.60 30.96 -9.66
CA SER A 83 -18.54 30.50 -10.55
C SER A 83 -18.14 29.08 -10.18
N PHE A 84 -17.44 28.42 -11.09
CA PHE A 84 -16.78 27.15 -10.80
C PHE A 84 -15.39 27.10 -11.42
N GLU A 85 -14.52 26.32 -10.80
CA GLU A 85 -13.21 25.96 -11.32
C GLU A 85 -13.07 24.43 -11.33
N CYS A 86 -12.55 23.87 -12.41
CA CYS A 86 -12.16 22.47 -12.44
C CYS A 86 -10.79 22.32 -11.76
N ASP A 87 -10.74 21.52 -10.70
CA ASP A 87 -9.52 21.25 -9.94
C ASP A 87 -9.03 19.82 -10.16
N PRO A 88 -7.80 19.62 -10.69
CA PRO A 88 -7.21 18.30 -10.87
C PRO A 88 -6.74 17.63 -9.57
N CYS A 89 -6.95 18.21 -8.39
CA CYS A 89 -6.43 17.70 -7.12
C CYS A 89 -6.68 16.20 -6.87
N GLN A 90 -7.88 15.69 -7.19
CA GLN A 90 -8.23 14.27 -7.02
C GLN A 90 -7.35 13.39 -7.90
N LYS A 91 -7.16 13.79 -9.16
CA LYS A 91 -6.34 13.07 -10.13
C LYS A 91 -4.87 13.08 -9.75
N GLU A 92 -4.37 14.19 -9.22
CA GLU A 92 -3.00 14.30 -8.72
C GLU A 92 -2.78 13.44 -7.47
N TYR A 93 -3.74 13.45 -6.53
CA TYR A 93 -3.74 12.59 -5.36
C TYR A 93 -3.76 11.10 -5.74
N ASP A 94 -4.66 10.70 -6.64
CA ASP A 94 -4.77 9.32 -7.09
C ASP A 94 -3.48 8.87 -7.79
N ALA A 95 -2.89 9.72 -8.64
CA ALA A 95 -1.60 9.43 -9.28
C ALA A 95 -0.45 9.31 -8.26
N ALA A 96 -0.43 10.16 -7.22
CA ALA A 96 0.56 10.08 -6.15
C ALA A 96 0.38 8.81 -5.32
N ARG A 97 -0.88 8.41 -5.03
CA ARG A 97 -1.22 7.20 -4.30
C ARG A 97 -0.86 5.93 -5.07
N ASP A 98 -1.13 5.88 -6.36
CA ASP A 98 -0.75 4.74 -7.21
C ASP A 98 0.79 4.56 -7.23
N LYS A 99 1.50 5.68 -7.40
CA LYS A 99 2.96 5.70 -7.34
C LYS A 99 3.47 5.30 -5.97
N TYR A 100 2.77 5.71 -4.92
CA TYR A 100 3.07 5.34 -3.54
C TYR A 100 2.99 3.83 -3.33
N GLY A 101 1.87 3.23 -3.73
CA GLY A 101 1.63 1.79 -3.59
C GLY A 101 2.67 0.95 -4.32
N PHE A 102 3.04 1.35 -5.55
CA PHE A 102 4.06 0.64 -6.31
C PHE A 102 5.45 0.67 -5.67
N VAL A 103 5.90 1.85 -5.21
CA VAL A 103 7.21 1.99 -4.55
C VAL A 103 7.24 1.26 -3.21
N SER A 104 6.17 1.37 -2.42
CA SER A 104 6.02 0.68 -1.14
C SER A 104 6.04 -0.83 -1.29
N PHE A 105 5.36 -1.35 -2.32
CA PHE A 105 5.45 -2.75 -2.71
C PHE A 105 6.90 -3.15 -3.03
N LEU A 106 7.61 -2.38 -3.86
CA LEU A 106 8.99 -2.67 -4.24
C LEU A 106 9.94 -2.73 -3.02
N ILE A 107 9.81 -1.79 -2.09
CA ILE A 107 10.60 -1.76 -0.85
C ILE A 107 10.29 -3.00 0.00
N SER A 108 9.00 -3.32 0.20
CA SER A 108 8.59 -4.51 0.96
C SER A 108 9.11 -5.80 0.32
N ALA A 109 9.08 -5.88 -1.02
CA ALA A 109 9.56 -7.00 -1.79
C ALA A 109 11.07 -7.20 -1.61
N PHE A 110 11.83 -6.11 -1.74
CA PHE A 110 13.28 -6.13 -1.56
C PHE A 110 13.69 -6.56 -0.16
N LEU A 111 13.07 -5.99 0.88
CA LEU A 111 13.35 -6.35 2.28
C LEU A 111 12.91 -7.79 2.60
N GLY A 112 11.78 -8.24 2.05
CA GLY A 112 11.31 -9.61 2.17
C GLY A 112 12.29 -10.62 1.56
N ILE A 113 12.83 -10.32 0.37
CA ILE A 113 13.84 -11.14 -0.30
C ILE A 113 15.15 -11.18 0.52
N ILE A 114 15.60 -10.03 1.05
CA ILE A 114 16.79 -9.97 1.92
C ILE A 114 16.59 -10.85 3.16
N ALA A 115 15.42 -10.81 3.79
CA ALA A 115 15.11 -11.65 4.93
C ALA A 115 15.13 -13.14 4.57
N ILE A 116 14.57 -13.51 3.41
CA ILE A 116 14.63 -14.89 2.92
C ILE A 116 16.08 -15.34 2.71
N ILE A 117 16.89 -14.53 2.03
CA ILE A 117 18.31 -14.85 1.76
C ILE A 117 19.08 -14.99 3.10
N THR A 118 18.88 -14.06 4.02
CA THR A 118 19.50 -14.10 5.36
C THR A 118 19.10 -15.36 6.11
N GLY A 119 17.81 -15.71 6.06
CA GLY A 119 17.28 -16.94 6.65
C GLY A 119 17.84 -18.22 6.03
N LEU A 120 18.16 -18.23 4.74
CA LEU A 120 18.82 -19.35 4.06
C LEU A 120 20.33 -19.46 4.35
N TRP A 121 21.00 -18.33 4.60
CA TRP A 121 22.45 -18.27 4.83
C TRP A 121 22.88 -18.52 6.27
N LEU A 122 21.97 -18.38 7.24
CA LEU A 122 22.24 -18.67 8.64
C LEU A 122 22.61 -20.16 8.82
N PRO A 123 23.84 -20.49 9.25
CA PRO A 123 24.30 -21.88 9.33
C PRO A 123 23.59 -22.62 10.45
N VAL A 124 22.74 -23.57 10.06
CA VAL A 124 21.90 -24.41 10.94
C VAL A 124 22.76 -25.33 11.83
N GLU A 125 23.93 -25.74 11.34
CA GLU A 125 24.76 -26.77 11.98
C GLU A 125 25.46 -26.34 13.28
N LYS A 126 25.61 -25.03 13.53
CA LYS A 126 26.45 -24.54 14.65
C LYS A 126 25.68 -24.25 15.94
N ASN A 127 24.37 -24.00 15.89
CA ASN A 127 23.60 -23.66 17.09
C ASN A 127 22.07 -23.79 16.86
N SER A 128 21.33 -24.39 17.80
CA SER A 128 19.87 -24.55 17.71
C SER A 128 19.11 -23.22 17.66
N LEU A 129 19.69 -22.15 18.22
CA LEU A 129 19.15 -20.79 18.14
C LEU A 129 19.16 -20.23 16.71
N ASN A 130 20.20 -20.54 15.92
CA ASN A 130 20.33 -20.06 14.55
C ASN A 130 19.27 -20.70 13.63
N GLU A 131 18.87 -21.94 13.93
CA GLU A 131 17.80 -22.63 13.22
C GLU A 131 16.45 -21.91 13.40
N TRP A 132 16.16 -21.45 14.62
CA TRP A 132 14.90 -20.77 14.93
C TRP A 132 14.87 -19.37 14.33
N ILE A 133 15.97 -18.63 14.46
CA ILE A 133 16.11 -17.28 13.90
C ILE A 133 16.04 -17.35 12.37
N GLY A 134 16.78 -18.27 11.74
CA GLY A 134 16.76 -18.44 10.28
C GLY A 134 15.38 -18.83 9.76
N THR A 135 14.68 -19.74 10.43
CA THR A 135 13.30 -20.11 10.05
C THR A 135 12.32 -18.95 10.28
N GLY A 136 12.52 -18.17 11.34
CA GLY A 136 11.76 -16.94 11.61
C GLY A 136 11.94 -15.90 10.50
N PHE A 137 13.16 -15.64 10.05
CA PHE A 137 13.43 -14.72 8.93
C PHE A 137 12.89 -15.23 7.59
N LEU A 138 12.96 -16.55 7.32
CA LEU A 138 12.33 -17.14 6.14
C LEU A 138 10.81 -16.92 6.14
N LEU A 139 10.16 -17.25 7.25
CA LEU A 139 8.72 -17.08 7.39
C LEU A 139 8.32 -15.60 7.37
N GLY A 140 9.07 -14.75 8.07
CA GLY A 140 8.86 -13.30 8.10
C GLY A 140 9.05 -12.64 6.74
N GLY A 141 10.07 -13.04 5.98
CA GLY A 141 10.28 -12.59 4.62
C GLY A 141 9.11 -12.96 3.72
N LEU A 142 8.64 -14.21 3.80
CA LEU A 142 7.47 -14.65 3.05
C LEU A 142 6.17 -13.92 3.47
N PHE A 143 5.95 -13.75 4.77
CA PHE A 143 4.82 -12.97 5.29
C PHE A 143 4.87 -11.52 4.82
N THR A 144 6.06 -10.93 4.77
CA THR A 144 6.25 -9.56 4.32
C THR A 144 5.92 -9.40 2.84
N LEU A 145 6.35 -10.34 1.98
CA LEU A 145 5.95 -10.38 0.57
C LEU A 145 4.43 -10.45 0.45
N PHE A 146 3.83 -11.43 1.13
CA PHE A 146 2.39 -11.66 1.09
C PHE A 146 1.58 -10.44 1.58
N VAL A 147 1.95 -9.84 2.71
CA VAL A 147 1.29 -8.65 3.27
C VAL A 147 1.51 -7.43 2.38
N GLY A 148 2.72 -7.26 1.84
CA GLY A 148 3.02 -6.20 0.87
C GLY A 148 2.14 -6.31 -0.37
N THR A 149 2.06 -7.49 -0.97
CA THR A 149 1.17 -7.77 -2.10
C THR A 149 -0.28 -7.51 -1.72
N MET A 150 -0.77 -8.05 -0.60
CA MET A 150 -2.16 -7.85 -0.18
C MET A 150 -2.52 -6.37 0.03
N ARG A 151 -1.61 -5.58 0.64
CA ARG A 151 -1.85 -4.17 0.95
C ARG A 151 -1.81 -3.27 -0.28
N TYR A 152 -0.89 -3.52 -1.20
CA TYR A 152 -0.68 -2.66 -2.36
C TYR A 152 -1.32 -3.19 -3.65
N TYR A 153 -1.96 -4.36 -3.61
CA TYR A 153 -2.59 -4.99 -4.78
C TYR A 153 -3.55 -4.08 -5.55
N SER A 154 -4.31 -3.23 -4.84
CA SER A 154 -5.27 -2.30 -5.45
C SER A 154 -4.60 -1.22 -6.28
N ASP A 155 -3.37 -0.86 -5.93
CA ASP A 155 -2.64 0.30 -6.44
C ASP A 155 -1.65 -0.12 -7.55
N LEU A 156 -1.42 -1.44 -7.72
CA LEU A 156 -0.64 -1.97 -8.84
C LEU A 156 -1.40 -1.85 -10.17
N ASP A 157 -0.65 -1.64 -11.25
CA ASP A 157 -1.16 -1.69 -12.61
C ASP A 157 -1.85 -3.02 -12.92
N ARG A 158 -2.88 -2.98 -13.77
CA ARG A 158 -3.73 -4.13 -14.13
C ARG A 158 -2.91 -5.31 -14.68
N VAL A 159 -1.84 -5.04 -15.43
CA VAL A 159 -0.97 -6.08 -16.02
C VAL A 159 0.06 -6.59 -15.01
N LEU A 160 0.50 -5.73 -14.09
CA LEU A 160 1.55 -6.08 -13.13
C LEU A 160 1.05 -7.02 -12.02
N ARG A 161 -0.22 -6.88 -11.60
CA ARG A 161 -0.87 -7.71 -10.58
C ARG A 161 -0.66 -9.23 -10.78
N PRO A 162 -1.03 -9.83 -11.93
CA PRO A 162 -0.84 -11.27 -12.13
C PRO A 162 0.64 -11.68 -12.22
N ILE A 163 1.52 -10.80 -12.73
CA ILE A 163 2.96 -11.07 -12.83
C ILE A 163 3.58 -11.19 -11.45
N VAL A 164 3.21 -10.29 -10.53
CA VAL A 164 3.70 -10.32 -9.13
C VAL A 164 3.25 -11.58 -8.42
N ILE A 165 1.96 -11.92 -8.49
CA ILE A 165 1.44 -13.14 -7.86
C ILE A 165 2.15 -14.39 -8.42
N LEU A 166 2.37 -14.45 -9.74
CA LEU A 166 3.10 -15.54 -10.36
C LEU A 166 4.55 -15.62 -9.86
N ALA A 167 5.24 -14.48 -9.73
CA ALA A 167 6.59 -14.41 -9.20
C ALA A 167 6.68 -14.88 -7.74
N GLU A 168 5.76 -14.43 -6.88
CA GLU A 168 5.69 -14.89 -5.48
C GLU A 168 5.44 -16.39 -5.39
N LEU A 169 4.53 -16.92 -6.22
CA LEU A 169 4.27 -18.35 -6.28
C LEU A 169 5.52 -19.14 -6.68
N LEU A 170 6.25 -18.68 -7.70
CA LEU A 170 7.52 -19.30 -8.11
C LEU A 170 8.57 -19.26 -7.00
N ILE A 171 8.66 -18.17 -6.23
CA ILE A 171 9.56 -18.05 -5.07
C ILE A 171 9.19 -19.12 -4.02
N VAL A 172 7.91 -19.25 -3.66
CA VAL A 172 7.44 -20.24 -2.67
C VAL A 172 7.73 -21.66 -3.14
N ILE A 173 7.46 -21.97 -4.41
CA ILE A 173 7.74 -23.29 -5.00
C ILE A 173 9.25 -23.57 -4.97
N TYR A 174 10.08 -22.60 -5.36
CA TYR A 174 11.54 -22.74 -5.36
C TYR A 174 12.08 -22.99 -3.95
N LEU A 175 11.62 -22.23 -2.95
CA LEU A 175 12.04 -22.41 -1.56
C LEU A 175 11.59 -23.77 -1.00
N SER A 176 10.38 -24.20 -1.36
CA SER A 176 9.84 -25.50 -0.97
C SER A 176 10.72 -26.63 -1.53
N TYR A 177 11.07 -26.56 -2.83
CA TYR A 177 11.93 -27.57 -3.47
C TYR A 177 13.36 -27.56 -2.88
N LYS A 178 13.95 -26.38 -2.68
CA LYS A 178 15.30 -26.24 -2.11
C LYS A 178 15.40 -26.76 -0.69
N LYS A 179 14.36 -26.60 0.13
CA LYS A 179 14.32 -27.10 1.51
C LYS A 179 13.99 -28.59 1.58
N LEU A 180 13.15 -29.11 0.67
CA LEU A 180 12.77 -30.51 0.59
C LEU A 180 13.78 -31.41 -0.14
N ASN A 181 14.71 -30.83 -0.88
CA ASN A 181 15.85 -31.55 -1.47
C ASN A 181 17.13 -31.21 -0.69
N PRO A 182 17.27 -31.66 0.58
CA PRO A 182 18.55 -31.54 1.26
C PRO A 182 19.57 -32.30 0.43
N ARG A 183 20.60 -31.60 -0.05
CA ARG A 183 21.77 -32.23 -0.64
C ARG A 183 22.26 -33.31 0.34
N LYS A 184 22.30 -34.57 -0.13
CA LYS A 184 23.19 -35.58 0.45
C LYS A 184 24.61 -35.08 0.43
#